data_AF-A0A4Y9XUJ0-F1
#
_entry.id   AF-A0A4Y9XUJ0-F1
#
_cell.length_a   1.000
_cell.length_b   1.000
_cell.length_c   1.000
_cell.angle_alpha   90.00
_cell.angle_beta   90.00
_cell.angle_gamma   90.00
#
_symmetry.space_group_name_H-M   'P 1'
#
loop_
_entity.id
_entity.type
_entity.pdbx_description
1 polymer ?
#
loop_
_entity_poly.entity_id
_entity_poly.type
_entity_poly.pdbx_seq_one_letter_code
_entity_poly.pdbx_strand_id
1 'polypeptide(L)'
;MPHQTHYAVANPSPVLSEEQVQDAFHSYLKSSLTQAKVEGLLPENILSSAEGDLMITGPALCLYFAALRSTTEPPSVPLPRRSKSSTASFNLSDENCPPTFRPFWLVWSHAVPEIQALTPEHQHDLARIICNLPPIAVPSNPRLSGIAADLRAVAIEISMRRTFQDRYATDLQAALDAGTNGNTRMKASFVPPPSYDAPPAVPTQVLSIPLSIPLALAFPHPLAIPSYVLQPPPALANPTVYLRPAPRQHTTFTTHLRLGCGATTNVRAARQPVPSQCE
;
A
#
# COMPACT_ATOMS: atom_id res chain seq x y z
N MET A 1 -21.12 51.07 -14.56
CA MET A 1 -20.00 50.26 -15.06
C MET A 1 -19.79 49.10 -14.09
N PRO A 2 -20.41 47.92 -14.29
CA PRO A 2 -20.19 46.78 -13.41
C PRO A 2 -18.86 46.09 -13.77
N HIS A 3 -18.05 45.82 -12.74
CA HIS A 3 -16.81 45.06 -12.85
C HIS A 3 -17.13 43.59 -13.18
N GLN A 4 -16.62 43.14 -14.32
CA GLN A 4 -16.71 41.76 -14.76
C GLN A 4 -15.64 40.94 -14.03
N THR A 5 -16.06 40.21 -12.99
CA THR A 5 -15.20 39.27 -12.27
C THR A 5 -14.90 38.10 -13.19
N HIS A 6 -13.68 38.04 -13.73
CA HIS A 6 -13.16 36.86 -14.41
C HIS A 6 -13.04 35.72 -13.39
N TYR A 7 -14.01 34.80 -13.40
CA TYR A 7 -13.82 33.50 -12.78
C TYR A 7 -12.77 32.76 -13.63
N ALA A 8 -11.57 32.64 -13.08
CA ALA A 8 -10.58 31.71 -13.61
C ALA A 8 -11.14 30.30 -13.44
N VAL A 9 -11.70 29.76 -14.52
CA VAL A 9 -12.04 28.34 -14.61
C VAL A 9 -10.73 27.58 -14.45
N ALA A 10 -10.56 26.92 -13.30
CA ALA A 10 -9.46 26.00 -13.08
C ALA A 10 -9.55 24.94 -14.19
N ASN A 11 -8.52 24.88 -15.04
CA ASN A 11 -8.40 23.80 -16.00
C ASN A 11 -8.46 22.47 -15.22
N PRO A 12 -9.35 21.52 -15.61
CA PRO A 12 -9.36 20.22 -14.96
C PRO A 12 -7.97 19.62 -15.11
N SER A 13 -7.35 19.25 -13.99
CA SER A 13 -6.04 18.59 -14.03
C SER A 13 -6.15 17.38 -14.95
N PRO A 14 -5.26 17.23 -15.94
CA PRO A 14 -5.36 16.14 -16.90
C PRO A 14 -5.36 14.81 -16.15
N VAL A 15 -6.34 13.96 -16.47
CA VAL A 15 -6.42 12.60 -15.93
C VAL A 15 -5.08 11.90 -16.19
N LEU A 16 -4.52 11.30 -15.16
CA LEU A 16 -3.24 10.61 -15.24
C LEU A 16 -3.40 9.36 -16.10
N SER A 17 -2.32 8.96 -16.79
CA SER A 17 -2.27 7.66 -17.43
C SER A 17 -2.13 6.55 -16.39
N GLU A 18 -2.56 5.34 -16.72
CA GLU A 18 -2.36 4.18 -15.84
C GLU A 18 -0.86 3.93 -15.58
N GLU A 19 -0.03 4.11 -16.59
CA GLU A 19 1.42 3.99 -16.48
C GLU A 19 2.00 4.97 -15.46
N GLN A 20 1.52 6.22 -15.44
CA GLN A 20 1.94 7.23 -14.45
C GLN A 20 1.64 6.80 -13.01
N VAL A 21 0.44 6.26 -12.79
CA VAL A 21 0.02 5.80 -11.46
C VAL A 21 0.82 4.57 -11.05
N GLN A 22 1.01 3.61 -11.96
CA GLN A 22 1.79 2.40 -11.71
C GLN A 22 3.25 2.73 -11.38
N ASP A 23 3.90 3.60 -12.16
CA ASP A 23 5.29 4.04 -11.91
C ASP A 23 5.47 4.66 -10.53
N ALA A 24 4.54 5.53 -10.15
CA ALA A 24 4.56 6.16 -8.84
C ALA A 24 4.38 5.13 -7.73
N PHE A 25 3.44 4.18 -7.91
CA PHE A 25 3.21 3.12 -6.95
C PHE A 25 4.44 2.24 -6.76
N HIS A 26 5.14 1.83 -7.83
CA HIS A 26 6.40 1.09 -7.74
C HIS A 26 7.49 1.87 -7.00
N SER A 27 7.58 3.18 -7.23
CA SER A 27 8.51 4.03 -6.47
C SER A 27 8.20 4.07 -4.98
N TYR A 28 6.92 4.13 -4.62
CA TYR A 28 6.48 4.10 -3.22
C TYR A 28 6.66 2.74 -2.58
N LEU A 29 6.40 1.67 -3.31
CA LEU A 29 6.53 0.30 -2.86
C LEU A 29 7.94 0.01 -2.37
N LYS A 30 8.97 0.39 -3.14
CA LYS A 30 10.38 0.25 -2.71
C LYS A 30 10.64 0.90 -1.36
N SER A 31 10.22 2.16 -1.20
CA SER A 31 10.42 2.91 0.05
C SER A 31 9.66 2.26 1.21
N SER A 32 8.46 1.77 0.95
CA SER A 32 7.57 1.13 1.93
C SER A 32 8.13 -0.21 2.41
N LEU A 33 8.65 -1.03 1.50
CA LEU A 33 9.30 -2.30 1.83
C LEU A 33 10.59 -2.07 2.63
N THR A 34 11.41 -1.08 2.26
CA THR A 34 12.59 -0.70 3.05
C THR A 34 12.20 -0.25 4.45
N GLN A 35 11.15 0.57 4.59
CA GLN A 35 10.66 1.00 5.89
C GLN A 35 10.16 -0.18 6.74
N ALA A 36 9.35 -1.07 6.16
CA ALA A 36 8.87 -2.27 6.84
C ALA A 36 10.01 -3.21 7.29
N LYS A 37 11.09 -3.28 6.51
CA LYS A 37 12.32 -3.97 6.91
C LYS A 37 12.96 -3.35 8.15
N VAL A 38 13.16 -2.03 8.13
CA VAL A 38 13.78 -1.27 9.23
C VAL A 38 12.95 -1.33 10.51
N GLU A 39 11.63 -1.31 10.40
CA GLU A 39 10.69 -1.45 11.52
C GLU A 39 10.54 -2.89 12.03
N GLY A 40 11.21 -3.87 11.39
CA GLY A 40 11.14 -5.28 11.78
C GLY A 40 9.80 -5.95 11.48
N LEU A 41 8.94 -5.33 10.65
CA LEU A 41 7.67 -5.90 10.21
C LEU A 41 7.87 -7.00 9.16
N LEU A 42 8.90 -6.86 8.32
CA LEU A 42 9.26 -7.82 7.29
C LEU A 42 10.76 -8.16 7.40
N PRO A 43 11.13 -9.34 7.93
CA PRO A 43 12.54 -9.71 8.05
C PRO A 43 13.15 -10.04 6.69
N GLU A 44 14.48 -9.91 6.58
CA GLU A 44 15.22 -10.05 5.31
C GLU A 44 15.00 -11.40 4.62
N ASN A 45 14.82 -12.47 5.39
CA ASN A 45 14.53 -13.80 4.84
C ASN A 45 13.18 -13.85 4.12
N ILE A 46 12.16 -13.17 4.64
CA ILE A 46 10.82 -13.12 4.02
C ILE A 46 10.83 -12.22 2.78
N LEU A 47 11.53 -11.10 2.84
CA LEU A 47 11.70 -10.22 1.67
C LEU A 47 12.50 -10.89 0.54
N SER A 48 13.52 -11.68 0.88
CA SER A 48 14.36 -12.38 -0.11
C SER A 48 13.70 -13.63 -0.68
N SER A 49 13.01 -14.42 0.15
CA SER A 49 12.25 -15.58 -0.33
C SER A 49 11.00 -15.19 -1.12
N ALA A 50 10.51 -13.96 -0.93
CA ALA A 50 9.21 -13.50 -1.42
C ALA A 50 8.07 -14.46 -1.03
N GLU A 51 8.22 -15.14 0.11
CA GLU A 51 7.31 -16.16 0.60
C GLU A 51 6.04 -15.56 1.21
N GLY A 52 4.95 -16.34 1.19
CA GLY A 52 3.64 -15.95 1.68
C GLY A 52 2.91 -14.95 0.77
N ASP A 53 2.02 -14.16 1.35
CA ASP A 53 1.20 -13.17 0.63
C ASP A 53 1.97 -11.89 0.30
N LEU A 54 3.30 -11.93 0.13
CA LEU A 54 4.11 -10.71 0.05
C LEU A 54 3.70 -9.80 -1.12
N MET A 55 3.28 -10.40 -2.24
CA MET A 55 2.71 -9.66 -3.38
C MET A 55 1.49 -8.83 -3.01
N ILE A 56 0.76 -9.16 -1.95
CA ILE A 56 -0.40 -8.42 -1.46
C ILE A 56 0.03 -7.53 -0.27
N THR A 57 0.79 -8.09 0.67
CA THR A 57 1.28 -7.39 1.86
C THR A 57 2.12 -6.16 1.52
N GLY A 58 3.02 -6.25 0.53
CA GLY A 58 3.87 -5.13 0.12
C GLY A 58 3.06 -3.92 -0.36
N PRO A 59 2.18 -4.08 -1.37
CA PRO A 59 1.25 -3.04 -1.81
C PRO A 59 0.33 -2.52 -0.70
N ALA A 60 -0.17 -3.39 0.20
CA ALA A 60 -1.00 -2.97 1.32
C ALA A 60 -0.23 -2.07 2.31
N LEU A 61 1.02 -2.42 2.64
CA LEU A 61 1.89 -1.55 3.45
C LEU A 61 2.18 -0.22 2.75
N CYS A 62 2.36 -0.24 1.43
CA CYS A 62 2.53 0.97 0.63
C CYS A 62 1.32 1.92 0.76
N LEU A 63 0.10 1.37 0.68
CA LEU A 63 -1.14 2.13 0.85
C LEU A 63 -1.30 2.67 2.29
N TYR A 64 -0.92 1.88 3.29
CA TYR A 64 -0.92 2.28 4.69
C TYR A 64 0.04 3.46 4.96
N PHE A 65 1.30 3.37 4.53
CA PHE A 65 2.25 4.47 4.71
C PHE A 65 1.88 5.70 3.87
N ALA A 66 1.25 5.51 2.71
CA ALA A 66 0.68 6.62 1.95
C ALA A 66 -0.44 7.33 2.73
N ALA A 67 -1.34 6.58 3.38
CA ALA A 67 -2.41 7.14 4.21
C ALA A 67 -1.86 7.98 5.37
N LEU A 68 -0.85 7.48 6.09
CA LEU A 68 -0.21 8.23 7.19
C LEU A 68 0.46 9.54 6.74
N ARG A 69 0.85 9.64 5.47
CA ARG A 69 1.50 10.84 4.90
C ARG A 69 0.54 11.75 4.13
N SER A 70 -0.70 11.33 3.91
CA SER A 70 -1.70 12.16 3.24
C SER A 70 -2.00 13.38 4.10
N THR A 71 -1.97 14.57 3.51
CA THR A 71 -2.20 15.85 4.23
C THR A 71 -3.29 16.70 3.57
N THR A 72 -4.00 16.14 2.59
CA THR A 72 -5.03 16.85 1.82
C THR A 72 -6.43 16.34 2.16
N GLU A 73 -7.43 17.16 1.86
CA GLU A 73 -8.84 16.85 1.98
C GLU A 73 -9.56 17.22 0.67
N PRO A 74 -10.06 16.24 -0.13
CA PRO A 74 -9.99 14.79 0.07
C PRO A 74 -8.54 14.23 0.04
N PRO A 75 -8.31 13.01 0.60
CA PRO A 75 -6.99 12.39 0.62
C PRO A 75 -6.34 12.27 -0.76
N SER A 76 -5.03 12.54 -0.82
CA SER A 76 -4.25 12.47 -2.04
C SER A 76 -2.84 11.95 -1.78
N VAL A 77 -2.24 11.35 -2.81
CA VAL A 77 -0.88 10.78 -2.72
C VAL A 77 0.05 11.62 -3.60
N PRO A 78 1.10 12.23 -3.05
CA PRO A 78 2.07 12.95 -3.87
C PRO A 78 2.70 11.99 -4.88
N LEU A 79 3.03 12.42 -6.09
CA LEU A 79 3.69 11.56 -7.08
C LEU A 79 5.18 11.92 -7.16
N PRO A 80 6.09 10.94 -7.30
CA PRO A 80 7.50 11.21 -7.53
C PRO A 80 7.69 12.09 -8.77
N ARG A 81 8.61 13.05 -8.69
CA ARG A 81 8.89 13.94 -9.82
C ARG A 81 9.52 13.13 -10.96
N ARG A 82 8.93 13.18 -12.16
CA ARG A 82 9.47 12.54 -13.38
C ARG A 82 10.79 13.14 -13.86
N SER A 83 11.09 14.39 -13.50
CA SER A 83 12.34 15.06 -13.89
C SER A 83 12.79 16.04 -12.80
N LYS A 84 14.10 16.15 -12.59
CA LYS A 84 14.72 17.18 -11.74
C LYS A 84 14.38 18.60 -12.18
N SER A 85 14.00 18.79 -13.45
CA SER A 85 13.63 20.10 -14.02
C SER A 85 12.14 20.44 -13.90
N SER A 86 11.28 19.50 -13.52
CA SER A 86 9.85 19.78 -13.31
C SER A 86 9.64 20.26 -11.87
N THR A 87 9.12 21.47 -11.72
CA THR A 87 8.90 22.14 -10.44
C THR A 87 7.63 21.71 -9.72
N ALA A 88 6.67 21.08 -10.41
CA ALA A 88 5.40 20.66 -9.83
C ALA A 88 5.41 19.18 -9.42
N SER A 89 5.27 18.92 -8.12
CA SER A 89 4.79 17.62 -7.62
C SER A 89 3.28 17.54 -7.89
N PHE A 90 2.84 16.54 -8.63
CA PHE A 90 1.42 16.27 -8.83
C PHE A 90 0.93 15.35 -7.72
N ASN A 91 -0.28 15.58 -7.22
CA ASN A 91 -0.92 14.66 -6.28
C ASN A 91 -1.93 13.80 -7.05
N LEU A 92 -1.86 12.48 -6.89
CA LEU A 92 -2.94 11.59 -7.31
C LEU A 92 -4.13 11.81 -6.38
N SER A 93 -5.28 12.13 -6.96
CA SER A 93 -6.54 12.47 -6.29
C SER A 93 -7.70 11.85 -7.07
N ASP A 94 -8.91 11.89 -6.52
CA ASP A 94 -10.09 11.32 -7.18
C ASP A 94 -10.35 11.90 -8.58
N GLU A 95 -10.13 13.22 -8.73
CA GLU A 95 -10.40 13.94 -9.98
C GLU A 95 -9.47 13.53 -11.14
N ASN A 96 -8.20 13.25 -10.84
CA ASN A 96 -7.18 12.89 -11.83
C ASN A 96 -6.83 11.40 -11.87
N CYS A 97 -7.46 10.58 -11.02
CA CYS A 97 -7.28 9.14 -10.99
C CYS A 97 -7.84 8.50 -12.27
N PRO A 98 -7.07 7.61 -12.94
CA PRO A 98 -7.56 6.88 -14.10
C PRO A 98 -8.84 6.09 -13.75
N PRO A 99 -9.85 6.02 -14.64
CA PRO A 99 -11.13 5.38 -14.34
C PRO A 99 -11.02 3.94 -13.81
N THR A 100 -10.03 3.17 -14.27
CA THR A 100 -9.78 1.79 -13.83
C THR A 100 -9.24 1.68 -12.40
N PHE A 101 -8.71 2.76 -11.84
CA PHE A 101 -8.21 2.80 -10.45
C PHE A 101 -9.21 3.45 -9.48
N ARG A 102 -10.21 4.19 -9.97
CA ARG A 102 -11.16 4.95 -9.13
C ARG A 102 -11.89 4.13 -8.07
N PRO A 103 -12.47 2.94 -8.36
CA PRO A 103 -13.17 2.16 -7.33
C PRO A 103 -12.28 1.84 -6.14
N PHE A 104 -11.01 1.51 -6.41
CA PHE A 104 -10.03 1.15 -5.38
C PHE A 104 -9.47 2.39 -4.68
N TRP A 105 -9.34 3.49 -5.41
CA TRP A 105 -8.99 4.79 -4.84
C TRP A 105 -10.02 5.26 -3.82
N LEU A 106 -11.31 5.08 -4.11
CA LEU A 106 -12.39 5.43 -3.18
C LEU A 106 -12.27 4.63 -1.89
N VAL A 107 -12.10 3.30 -1.96
CA VAL A 107 -11.88 2.44 -0.78
C VAL A 107 -10.71 2.92 0.05
N TRP A 108 -9.56 3.19 -0.59
CA TRP A 108 -8.39 3.72 0.12
C TRP A 108 -8.70 5.08 0.77
N SER A 109 -9.30 6.02 0.03
CA SER A 109 -9.60 7.36 0.52
C SER A 109 -10.56 7.38 1.72
N HIS A 110 -11.51 6.44 1.77
CA HIS A 110 -12.39 6.24 2.92
C HIS A 110 -11.64 5.69 4.14
N ALA A 111 -10.65 4.83 3.94
CA ALA A 111 -9.84 4.30 5.02
C ALA A 111 -8.83 5.33 5.59
N VAL A 112 -8.42 6.34 4.81
CA VAL A 112 -7.38 7.30 5.26
C VAL A 112 -7.73 8.01 6.58
N PRO A 113 -8.91 8.64 6.75
CA PRO A 113 -9.24 9.31 8.01
C PRO A 113 -9.28 8.33 9.19
N GLU A 114 -9.77 7.10 8.98
CA GLU A 114 -9.79 6.06 10.01
C GLU A 114 -8.36 5.69 10.45
N ILE A 115 -7.44 5.52 9.50
CA ILE A 115 -6.03 5.22 9.76
C ILE A 115 -5.35 6.36 10.53
N GLN A 116 -5.59 7.60 10.10
CA GLN A 116 -4.97 8.79 10.71
C GLN A 116 -5.47 9.06 12.14
N ALA A 117 -6.70 8.64 12.45
CA ALA A 117 -7.28 8.76 13.79
C ALA A 117 -6.76 7.72 14.80
N LEU A 118 -6.04 6.68 14.35
CA LEU A 118 -5.49 5.65 15.23
C LEU A 118 -4.35 6.21 16.11
N THR A 119 -4.24 5.71 17.35
CA THR A 119 -3.06 5.97 18.17
C THR A 119 -1.81 5.32 17.56
N PRO A 120 -0.60 5.79 17.89
CA PRO A 120 0.63 5.18 17.38
C PRO A 120 0.73 3.67 17.64
N GLU A 121 0.22 3.19 18.78
CA GLU A 121 0.18 1.76 19.11
C GLU A 121 -0.74 0.98 18.16
N HIS A 122 -1.94 1.51 17.87
CA HIS A 122 -2.89 0.87 16.95
C HIS A 122 -2.49 1.03 15.48
N GLN A 123 -1.75 2.07 15.12
CA GLN A 123 -1.09 2.21 13.82
C GLN A 123 -0.06 1.09 13.62
N HIS A 124 0.80 0.87 14.61
CA HIS A 124 1.75 -0.24 14.56
C HIS A 124 1.04 -1.60 14.48
N ASP A 125 -0.04 -1.81 15.26
CA ASP A 125 -0.85 -3.02 15.17
C ASP A 125 -1.52 -3.21 13.80
N LEU A 126 -1.97 -2.13 13.15
CA LEU A 126 -2.50 -2.20 11.79
C LEU A 126 -1.42 -2.73 10.82
N ALA A 127 -0.20 -2.19 10.89
CA ALA A 127 0.91 -2.65 10.07
C ALA A 127 1.25 -4.12 10.33
N ARG A 128 1.19 -4.56 11.59
CA ARG A 128 1.37 -5.98 11.98
C ARG A 128 0.30 -6.87 11.37
N ILE A 129 -0.98 -6.47 11.45
CA ILE A 129 -2.10 -7.24 10.87
C ILE A 129 -1.98 -7.31 9.33
N ILE A 130 -1.55 -6.23 8.68
CA ILE A 130 -1.23 -6.24 7.24
C ILE A 130 -0.11 -7.26 6.93
N CYS A 131 0.84 -7.46 7.84
CA CYS A 131 1.90 -8.47 7.73
C CYS A 131 1.50 -9.88 8.21
N ASN A 132 0.21 -10.16 8.47
CA ASN A 132 -0.26 -11.43 9.08
C ASN A 132 0.35 -11.70 10.48
N LEU A 133 0.71 -10.65 11.22
CA LEU A 133 1.23 -10.74 12.58
C LEU A 133 0.13 -10.37 13.60
N PRO A 134 0.14 -10.96 14.81
CA PRO A 134 -0.83 -10.62 15.85
C PRO A 134 -0.59 -9.20 16.39
N PRO A 135 -1.66 -8.43 16.71
CA PRO A 135 -1.55 -7.14 17.37
C PRO A 135 -0.97 -7.29 18.78
N ILE A 136 -0.34 -6.24 19.29
CA ILE A 136 0.33 -6.21 20.60
C ILE A 136 -0.34 -5.25 21.59
N ALA A 137 -1.08 -4.24 21.12
CA ALA A 137 -1.68 -3.26 22.03
C ALA A 137 -2.84 -3.86 22.83
N VAL A 138 -2.96 -3.40 24.08
CA VAL A 138 -4.05 -3.77 25.00
C VAL A 138 -4.69 -2.49 25.53
N PRO A 139 -6.02 -2.28 25.34
CA PRO A 139 -6.96 -3.18 24.67
C PRO A 139 -6.77 -3.22 23.14
N SER A 140 -7.14 -4.36 22.54
CA SER A 140 -7.13 -4.51 21.09
C SER A 140 -8.23 -3.65 20.46
N ASN A 141 -7.95 -3.09 19.29
CA ASN A 141 -8.92 -2.33 18.51
C ASN A 141 -9.56 -3.23 17.44
N PRO A 142 -10.86 -3.57 17.55
CA PRO A 142 -11.52 -4.51 16.63
C PRO A 142 -11.67 -3.95 15.21
N ARG A 143 -11.53 -2.63 15.00
CA ARG A 143 -11.63 -2.00 13.67
C ARG A 143 -10.44 -2.29 12.78
N LEU A 144 -9.27 -2.62 13.36
CA LEU A 144 -8.03 -2.79 12.61
C LEU A 144 -8.11 -3.91 11.57
N SER A 145 -8.82 -5.00 11.86
CA SER A 145 -9.02 -6.10 10.92
C SER A 145 -9.83 -5.68 9.69
N GLY A 146 -10.83 -4.81 9.86
CA GLY A 146 -11.62 -4.26 8.75
C GLY A 146 -10.76 -3.36 7.86
N ILE A 147 -10.05 -2.41 8.46
CA ILE A 147 -9.15 -1.50 7.73
C ILE A 147 -8.07 -2.29 6.98
N ALA A 148 -7.47 -3.30 7.61
CA ALA A 148 -6.48 -4.16 6.95
C ALA A 148 -7.08 -4.94 5.77
N ALA A 149 -8.33 -5.40 5.87
CA ALA A 149 -9.02 -6.09 4.78
C ALA A 149 -9.26 -5.15 3.59
N ASP A 150 -9.69 -3.90 3.84
CA ASP A 150 -9.90 -2.90 2.80
C ASP A 150 -8.59 -2.57 2.06
N LEU A 151 -7.49 -2.36 2.80
CA LEU A 151 -6.17 -2.13 2.21
C LEU A 151 -5.69 -3.34 1.40
N ARG A 152 -5.94 -4.56 1.88
CA ARG A 152 -5.61 -5.79 1.15
C ARG A 152 -6.45 -5.98 -0.10
N ALA A 153 -7.74 -5.60 -0.09
CA ALA A 153 -8.60 -5.67 -1.26
C ALA A 153 -8.07 -4.77 -2.39
N VAL A 154 -7.68 -3.54 -2.06
CA VAL A 154 -7.01 -2.63 -3.02
C VAL A 154 -5.67 -3.19 -3.49
N ALA A 155 -4.88 -3.74 -2.57
CA ALA A 155 -3.60 -4.35 -2.89
C ALA A 155 -3.73 -5.55 -3.84
N ILE A 156 -4.70 -6.44 -3.63
CA ILE A 156 -4.96 -7.59 -4.50
C ILE A 156 -5.17 -7.13 -5.94
N GLU A 157 -6.02 -6.13 -6.16
CA GLU A 157 -6.27 -5.61 -7.49
C GLU A 157 -4.98 -5.10 -8.17
N ILE A 158 -4.20 -4.31 -7.45
CA ILE A 158 -2.93 -3.77 -7.95
C ILE A 158 -1.99 -4.93 -8.33
N SER A 159 -1.92 -5.96 -7.50
CA SER A 159 -1.05 -7.12 -7.67
C SER A 159 -1.49 -8.09 -8.76
N MET A 160 -2.77 -8.05 -9.16
CA MET A 160 -3.28 -8.82 -10.28
C MET A 160 -2.89 -8.23 -11.65
N ARG A 161 -2.42 -6.99 -11.69
CA ARG A 161 -2.01 -6.34 -12.95
C ARG A 161 -0.67 -6.89 -13.42
N ARG A 162 -0.61 -7.36 -14.67
CA ARG A 162 0.61 -7.96 -15.25
C ARG A 162 1.82 -7.04 -15.18
N THR A 163 1.63 -5.76 -15.50
CA THR A 163 2.68 -4.73 -15.44
C THR A 163 3.28 -4.58 -14.05
N PHE A 164 2.47 -4.79 -13.01
CA PHE A 164 2.94 -4.78 -11.63
C PHE A 164 3.77 -6.02 -11.32
N GLN A 165 3.26 -7.21 -11.67
CA GLN A 165 3.93 -8.49 -11.42
C GLN A 165 5.32 -8.58 -12.07
N ASP A 166 5.45 -8.09 -13.31
CA ASP A 166 6.70 -8.15 -14.07
C ASP A 166 7.81 -7.28 -13.43
N ARG A 167 7.43 -6.23 -12.69
CA ARG A 167 8.37 -5.30 -12.04
C ARG A 167 8.63 -5.63 -10.57
N TYR A 168 7.74 -6.41 -9.95
CA TYR A 168 7.77 -6.66 -8.51
C TYR A 168 9.09 -7.23 -7.99
N ALA A 169 9.71 -8.18 -8.72
CA ALA A 169 11.04 -8.71 -8.37
C ALA A 169 12.11 -7.61 -8.25
N THR A 170 12.05 -6.63 -9.15
CA THR A 170 13.02 -5.51 -9.17
C THR A 170 12.82 -4.60 -7.97
N ASP A 171 11.57 -4.37 -7.57
CA ASP A 171 11.27 -3.56 -6.38
C ASP A 171 11.69 -4.25 -5.08
N LEU A 172 11.46 -5.56 -4.97
CA LEU A 172 11.95 -6.37 -3.85
C LEU A 172 13.48 -6.30 -3.75
N GLN A 173 14.18 -6.48 -4.87
CA GLN A 173 15.64 -6.40 -4.88
C GLN A 173 16.12 -5.00 -4.44
N ALA A 174 15.50 -3.93 -4.94
CA ALA A 174 15.86 -2.57 -4.55
C ALA A 174 15.66 -2.33 -3.04
N ALA A 175 14.61 -2.91 -2.45
CA ALA A 175 14.36 -2.81 -1.00
C ALA A 175 15.35 -3.64 -0.15
N LEU A 176 15.80 -4.79 -0.65
CA LEU A 176 16.86 -5.60 -0.03
C LEU A 176 18.20 -4.87 -0.08
N ASP A 177 18.55 -4.31 -1.23
CA ASP A 177 19.80 -3.57 -1.43
C ASP A 177 19.84 -2.29 -0.57
N ALA A 178 18.69 -1.63 -0.39
CA ALA A 178 18.56 -0.44 0.46
C ALA A 178 18.79 -0.78 1.93
N GLY A 179 19.89 -0.27 2.52
CA GLY A 179 20.23 -0.47 3.94
C GLY A 179 21.27 -1.56 4.20
N THR A 180 21.75 -2.24 3.15
CA THR A 180 22.82 -3.24 3.29
C THR A 180 24.15 -2.62 2.92
N ASN A 181 25.05 -2.44 3.89
CA ASN A 181 26.38 -1.81 3.71
C ASN A 181 27.39 -2.70 2.95
N GLY A 182 26.92 -3.46 1.96
CA GLY A 182 27.74 -4.31 1.09
C GLY A 182 28.06 -5.72 1.62
N ASN A 183 27.55 -6.11 2.79
CA ASN A 183 27.98 -7.35 3.46
C ASN A 183 27.10 -8.59 3.19
N THR A 184 25.85 -8.43 2.73
CA THR A 184 24.95 -9.53 2.40
C THR A 184 24.23 -9.27 1.07
N ARG A 185 24.63 -9.97 0.01
CA ARG A 185 23.93 -9.90 -1.29
C ARG A 185 22.83 -10.96 -1.33
N MET A 186 21.72 -10.71 -0.63
CA MET A 186 20.52 -11.52 -0.82
C MET A 186 19.86 -11.15 -2.14
N LYS A 187 19.50 -12.15 -2.93
CA LYS A 187 18.79 -11.97 -4.20
C LYS A 187 17.32 -12.33 -3.99
N ALA A 188 16.42 -11.45 -4.41
CA ALA A 188 15.00 -11.76 -4.43
C ALA A 188 14.75 -12.96 -5.35
N SER A 189 14.14 -14.03 -4.83
CA SER A 189 13.83 -15.25 -5.60
C SER A 189 12.45 -15.22 -6.25
N PHE A 190 11.81 -14.05 -6.30
CA PHE A 190 10.45 -13.91 -6.83
C PHE A 190 10.37 -14.32 -8.30
N VAL A 191 9.47 -15.26 -8.59
CA VAL A 191 9.06 -15.64 -9.95
C VAL A 191 7.58 -15.30 -10.10
N PRO A 192 7.20 -14.44 -11.06
CA PRO A 192 5.79 -14.11 -11.25
C PRO A 192 4.99 -15.36 -11.63
N PRO A 193 3.72 -15.45 -11.23
CA PRO A 193 2.87 -16.57 -11.61
C PRO A 193 2.83 -16.71 -13.15
N PRO A 194 2.79 -17.96 -13.68
CA PRO A 194 2.71 -18.19 -15.11
C PRO A 194 1.44 -17.56 -15.66
N SER A 195 1.55 -16.88 -16.81
CA SER A 195 0.38 -16.44 -17.56
C SER A 195 -0.37 -17.68 -18.04
N TYR A 196 -1.57 -17.93 -17.52
CA TYR A 196 -2.51 -18.79 -18.22
C TYR A 196 -3.03 -17.96 -19.40
N ASP A 197 -2.41 -18.14 -20.57
CA ASP A 197 -3.05 -17.71 -21.81
C ASP A 197 -4.42 -18.41 -21.86
N ALA A 198 -5.49 -17.62 -21.91
CA ALA A 198 -6.82 -18.18 -22.12
C ALA A 198 -6.76 -18.98 -23.43
N PRO A 199 -7.20 -20.26 -23.43
CA PRO A 199 -7.18 -21.05 -24.67
C PRO A 199 -7.91 -20.26 -25.76
N PRO A 200 -7.38 -20.24 -27.00
CA PRO A 200 -7.98 -19.48 -28.09
C PRO A 200 -9.44 -19.86 -28.20
N ALA A 201 -10.32 -18.85 -28.22
CA ALA A 201 -11.74 -19.02 -28.43
C ALA A 201 -11.93 -19.87 -29.70
N VAL A 202 -12.33 -21.13 -29.51
CA VAL A 202 -12.78 -21.97 -30.62
C VAL A 202 -13.92 -21.23 -31.31
N PRO A 203 -13.89 -21.04 -32.64
CA PRO A 203 -14.97 -20.36 -33.34
C PRO A 203 -16.26 -21.15 -33.10
N THR A 204 -17.20 -20.50 -32.41
CA THR A 204 -18.55 -21.01 -32.18
C THR A 204 -19.22 -21.19 -33.53
N GLN A 205 -19.21 -22.42 -34.05
CA GLN A 205 -20.14 -22.80 -35.09
C GLN A 205 -21.54 -22.71 -34.48
N VAL A 206 -22.32 -21.77 -35.01
CA VAL A 206 -23.73 -21.58 -34.75
C VAL A 206 -24.47 -22.85 -35.21
N LEU A 207 -24.66 -23.81 -34.30
CA LEU A 207 -25.63 -24.87 -34.48
C LEU A 207 -26.91 -24.44 -33.76
N SER A 208 -27.85 -23.96 -34.56
CA SER A 208 -29.23 -23.68 -34.16
C SER A 208 -29.89 -24.95 -33.65
N ILE A 209 -29.99 -25.11 -32.33
CA ILE A 209 -30.79 -26.17 -31.70
C ILE A 209 -32.16 -25.55 -31.35
N PRO A 210 -33.28 -26.12 -31.83
CA PRO A 210 -34.60 -25.61 -31.49
C PRO A 210 -34.94 -25.83 -30.02
N LEU A 211 -35.50 -24.79 -29.43
CA LEU A 211 -35.93 -24.67 -28.04
C LEU A 211 -37.22 -25.48 -27.82
N SER A 212 -37.14 -26.56 -27.04
CA SER A 212 -38.31 -27.25 -26.48
C SER A 212 -38.06 -27.47 -24.99
N ILE A 213 -38.56 -26.56 -24.15
CA ILE A 213 -38.52 -26.68 -22.69
C ILE A 213 -39.91 -27.13 -22.23
N PRO A 214 -40.08 -28.32 -21.62
CA PRO A 214 -41.20 -28.57 -20.75
C PRO A 214 -40.90 -28.06 -19.33
N LEU A 215 -41.83 -27.24 -18.85
CA LEU A 215 -41.92 -26.70 -17.50
C LEU A 215 -42.21 -27.85 -16.52
N ALA A 216 -41.29 -28.19 -15.63
CA ALA A 216 -41.56 -29.08 -14.49
C ALA A 216 -40.78 -28.67 -13.24
N LEU A 217 -41.55 -28.09 -12.31
CA LEU A 217 -41.41 -28.10 -10.86
C LEU A 217 -40.44 -29.13 -10.27
N ALA A 218 -39.50 -28.67 -9.44
CA ALA A 218 -39.30 -29.19 -8.08
C ALA A 218 -38.15 -28.43 -7.37
N PHE A 219 -38.53 -27.60 -6.39
CA PHE A 219 -37.65 -27.18 -5.30
C PHE A 219 -37.38 -28.38 -4.38
N PRO A 220 -36.13 -28.70 -4.03
CA PRO A 220 -35.84 -29.47 -2.83
C PRO A 220 -35.57 -28.54 -1.64
N HIS A 221 -36.27 -28.84 -0.56
CA HIS A 221 -36.24 -28.24 0.77
C HIS A 221 -34.82 -28.04 1.37
N PRO A 222 -34.64 -27.01 2.23
CA PRO A 222 -33.50 -26.92 3.14
C PRO A 222 -33.63 -27.95 4.26
N LEU A 223 -32.59 -28.77 4.45
CA LEU A 223 -32.46 -29.65 5.60
C LEU A 223 -32.26 -28.82 6.88
N ALA A 224 -33.13 -29.07 7.85
CA ALA A 224 -33.08 -28.53 9.19
C ALA A 224 -31.77 -28.94 9.89
N ILE A 225 -31.00 -27.95 10.34
CA ILE A 225 -29.84 -28.14 11.21
C ILE A 225 -30.37 -28.34 12.64
N PRO A 226 -30.01 -29.43 13.34
CA PRO A 226 -30.42 -29.65 14.72
C PRO A 226 -29.73 -28.65 15.66
N SER A 227 -30.55 -27.90 16.40
CA SER A 227 -30.13 -27.02 17.49
C SER A 227 -29.53 -27.85 18.62
N TYR A 228 -28.20 -27.89 18.72
CA TYR A 228 -27.52 -28.35 19.92
C TYR A 228 -27.58 -27.24 20.97
N VAL A 229 -28.35 -27.49 22.03
CA VAL A 229 -28.38 -26.70 23.26
C VAL A 229 -27.00 -26.83 23.92
N LEU A 230 -26.21 -25.76 23.84
CA LEU A 230 -24.94 -25.64 24.57
C LEU A 230 -25.25 -25.34 26.04
N GLN A 231 -25.13 -26.38 26.86
CA GLN A 231 -25.19 -26.32 28.31
C GLN A 231 -23.93 -25.60 28.84
N PRO A 232 -24.06 -24.53 29.64
CA PRO A 232 -22.89 -23.85 30.20
C PRO A 232 -22.24 -24.71 31.32
N PRO A 233 -20.90 -24.80 31.37
CA PRO A 233 -20.22 -25.46 32.49
C PRO A 233 -20.32 -24.60 33.77
N PRO A 234 -20.39 -25.24 34.95
CA PRO A 234 -20.44 -24.54 36.23
C PRO A 234 -19.11 -23.82 36.53
N ALA A 235 -19.25 -22.60 37.03
CA ALA A 235 -18.16 -21.74 37.48
C ALA A 235 -17.36 -22.39 38.61
N LEU A 236 -16.05 -22.62 38.36
CA LEU A 236 -15.07 -22.86 39.40
C LEU A 236 -14.43 -21.53 39.78
N ALA A 237 -14.74 -21.12 41.01
CA ALA A 237 -14.07 -20.06 41.73
C ALA A 237 -12.56 -20.33 41.81
N ASN A 238 -11.75 -19.30 41.62
CA ASN A 238 -10.44 -19.23 42.29
C ASN A 238 -9.95 -17.79 42.45
N PRO A 239 -9.07 -17.55 43.44
CA PRO A 239 -9.05 -16.32 44.20
C PRO A 239 -8.06 -15.28 43.67
N THR A 240 -8.42 -14.04 44.00
CA THR A 240 -7.60 -12.85 44.10
C THR A 240 -6.13 -13.11 44.47
N VAL A 241 -5.21 -12.76 43.57
CA VAL A 241 -3.83 -12.42 43.93
C VAL A 241 -3.51 -11.03 43.36
N TYR A 242 -3.45 -10.07 44.28
CA TYR A 242 -2.84 -8.76 44.08
C TYR A 242 -1.32 -8.93 43.96
N LEU A 243 -0.70 -8.39 42.91
CA LEU A 243 0.71 -7.96 42.96
C LEU A 243 1.04 -6.92 41.86
N ARG A 244 1.01 -5.65 42.31
CA ARG A 244 2.02 -4.58 42.15
C ARG A 244 2.49 -4.16 40.74
N PRO A 245 2.31 -2.88 40.35
CA PRO A 245 2.95 -2.30 39.18
C PRO A 245 4.36 -1.76 39.50
N ALA A 246 5.29 -1.97 38.56
CA ALA A 246 6.62 -1.35 38.52
C ALA A 246 6.71 -0.38 37.32
N PRO A 247 7.62 0.62 37.36
CA PRO A 247 7.42 1.90 36.67
C PRO A 247 7.76 1.89 35.18
N ARG A 248 6.97 2.70 34.45
CA ARG A 248 7.14 3.11 33.05
C ARG A 248 8.54 3.66 32.80
N GLN A 249 9.24 3.10 31.82
CA GLN A 249 10.27 3.84 31.09
C GLN A 249 9.64 4.42 29.83
N HIS A 250 9.62 5.75 29.76
CA HIS A 250 9.26 6.50 28.57
C HIS A 250 10.39 6.37 27.54
N THR A 251 10.17 5.64 26.46
CA THR A 251 10.97 5.75 25.24
C THR A 251 10.20 6.63 24.25
N THR A 252 10.67 7.88 24.15
CA THR A 252 10.20 8.87 23.19
C THR A 252 10.55 8.39 21.77
N PHE A 253 9.57 7.90 21.02
CA PHE A 253 9.71 7.72 19.57
C PHE A 253 9.74 9.10 18.90
N THR A 254 10.94 9.65 18.73
CA THR A 254 11.16 10.84 17.92
C THR A 254 11.54 10.40 16.51
N THR A 255 10.55 10.39 15.62
CA THR A 255 10.74 10.14 14.19
C THR A 255 11.44 11.34 13.53
N HIS A 256 12.77 11.36 13.52
CA HIS A 256 13.54 12.21 12.61
C HIS A 256 13.89 11.41 11.36
N LEU A 257 13.00 11.44 10.36
CA LEU A 257 13.33 11.02 9.01
C LEU A 257 13.91 12.23 8.26
N ARG A 258 15.25 12.37 8.34
CA ARG A 258 15.99 13.30 7.48
C ARG A 258 15.87 12.82 6.03
N LEU A 259 15.29 13.67 5.17
CA LEU A 259 15.52 13.60 3.73
C LEU A 259 17.03 13.70 3.48
N GLY A 260 17.64 12.60 3.06
CA GLY A 260 18.96 12.60 2.45
C GLY A 260 18.87 13.27 1.08
N CYS A 261 19.08 14.58 1.03
CA CYS A 261 19.30 15.33 -0.20
C CYS A 261 20.62 16.11 -0.05
N GLY A 262 21.59 15.84 -0.92
CA GLY A 262 22.77 16.68 -1.09
C GLY A 262 24.11 15.95 -0.98
N ALA A 263 24.51 15.29 -2.06
CA ALA A 263 25.92 15.04 -2.33
C ALA A 263 26.59 16.40 -2.66
N THR A 264 27.50 16.86 -1.81
CA THR A 264 28.39 17.98 -2.11
C THR A 264 29.58 17.47 -2.92
N THR A 265 29.49 17.54 -4.25
CA THR A 265 30.66 17.47 -5.13
C THR A 265 31.30 18.85 -5.17
N ASN A 266 32.49 18.94 -4.60
CA ASN A 266 33.31 20.14 -4.55
C ASN A 266 33.97 20.35 -5.94
N VAL A 267 33.39 21.19 -6.80
CA VAL A 267 34.05 21.64 -8.04
C VAL A 267 34.82 22.91 -7.72
N ARG A 268 36.12 22.73 -7.50
CA ARG A 268 37.12 23.79 -7.35
C ARG A 268 37.24 24.56 -8.66
N ALA A 269 36.56 25.70 -8.76
CA ALA A 269 36.76 26.65 -9.85
C ALA A 269 38.16 27.27 -9.76
N ALA A 270 39.00 26.99 -10.75
CA ALA A 270 40.27 27.66 -10.96
C ALA A 270 40.01 29.11 -11.41
N ARG A 271 40.52 30.07 -10.63
CA ARG A 271 40.59 31.48 -11.00
C ARG A 271 41.58 31.66 -12.16
N GLN A 272 41.14 32.28 -13.25
CA GLN A 272 42.03 32.94 -14.21
C GLN A 272 42.42 34.33 -13.67
N PRO A 273 43.67 34.79 -13.88
CA PRO A 273 44.07 36.16 -13.59
C PRO A 273 43.77 37.13 -14.75
N VAL A 274 43.40 38.35 -14.39
CA VAL A 274 43.20 39.52 -15.25
C VAL A 274 44.57 40.10 -15.66
N PRO A 275 44.80 40.51 -16.92
CA PRO A 275 46.00 41.25 -17.29
C PRO A 275 45.87 42.72 -16.88
N SER A 276 46.88 43.21 -16.18
CA SER A 276 47.10 44.64 -15.94
C SER A 276 47.77 45.25 -17.18
N GLN A 277 47.16 46.27 -17.78
CA GLN A 277 47.85 47.23 -18.63
C GLN A 277 47.58 48.64 -18.09
N CYS A 278 48.64 49.25 -17.55
CA CYS A 278 48.83 50.69 -17.39
C CYS A 278 50.35 50.90 -17.46
N GLU A 279 50.81 51.23 -18.65
CA GLU A 279 51.91 52.13 -19.07
C GLU A 279 52.43 51.72 -20.45
#